data_AF-A0A5B0QVH2-F1
#
_entry.id   AF-A0A5B0QVH2-F1
#
_cell.length_a   1.000
_cell.length_b   1.000
_cell.length_c   1.000
_cell.angle_alpha   90.00
_cell.angle_beta   90.00
_cell.angle_gamma   90.00
#
_symmetry.space_group_name_H-M   'P 1'
#
loop_
_entity.id
_entity.type
_entity.pdbx_description
1 polymer ?
#
loop_
_entity_poly.entity_id
_entity_poly.type
_entity_poly.pdbx_seq_one_letter_code
_entity_poly.pdbx_strand_id
1 'polypeptide(L)'
;MGKTAPDTTKNPDSKNERVAVDREIVGSASKPQHPGHSRRGSLRQIKVSSDTHRRALRGWLRDTLSIRTVGHHPETAAFLLLGSVVPEERDLLDVRQRELIDEERRKRRVQVAQGAAERSKTIHEWWSEVKSEFMDGEGLQNLSTALKQGSSVEELPLRFQKALEWIRMNVAEGLHELLVIGNQSDILFGKLLGLNAALPCRIWGKSKHSVIQRLIEIAINETEGSFMEVERRIQACRARIQSLTMCEKVIKFVHASKDLKDLFRQYSESADIELVVAIVRSAEEPRLDKYDLERVMSASKAYKSLLAKNRNRITSSMTENIHVRLILDLKLYLRLISQEWDSKQIRKMLSEDSVAEAMEVLVAPLMELLKRTYTIGNAVQALDDAQNFIEQLITVVNALRSRIQDPQKSIRVLARLLTRHQNNFYGWLHQIHTHDSIVEEFFEWLSRAINFLKEGLLEPILVSEIIPSGELDQLSEELDEIVEWEEAKRKRQYEQLCRRYSADVDGDDPVIVEGDGFGRSKVEPLVDLKPLPPQLDHLANCLDLFRAAIRKSLLR
;
A
#
# COMPACT_ATOMS: atom_id res chain seq x y z
N MET A 1 -47.45 40.74 49.89
CA MET A 1 -46.29 41.66 49.80
C MET A 1 -45.19 40.94 49.05
N GLY A 2 -44.57 41.39 47.96
CA GLY A 2 -44.78 42.49 47.03
C GLY A 2 -44.17 42.06 45.69
N LYS A 3 -44.74 42.57 44.60
CA LYS A 3 -44.42 42.27 43.20
C LYS A 3 -43.04 42.81 42.81
N THR A 4 -42.34 42.12 41.89
CA THR A 4 -41.90 42.62 40.57
C THR A 4 -41.07 41.55 39.84
N ALA A 5 -41.48 41.25 38.61
CA ALA A 5 -40.68 40.66 37.52
C ALA A 5 -40.64 41.70 36.38
N PRO A 6 -40.01 41.43 35.22
CA PRO A 6 -38.71 40.84 34.95
C PRO A 6 -37.83 41.82 34.13
N ASP A 7 -36.54 41.55 33.95
CA ASP A 7 -35.83 42.13 32.81
C ASP A 7 -34.82 41.17 32.18
N THR A 8 -34.75 41.31 30.88
CA THR A 8 -34.12 40.44 29.89
C THR A 8 -32.63 40.72 29.75
N THR A 9 -31.83 39.70 29.42
CA THR A 9 -30.90 39.65 28.26
C THR A 9 -29.63 38.79 28.50
N LYS A 10 -29.34 38.02 27.44
CA LYS A 10 -28.01 37.57 26.93
C LYS A 10 -27.36 36.30 27.52
N ASN A 11 -27.51 35.23 26.72
CA ASN A 11 -26.53 34.17 26.44
C ASN A 11 -25.07 34.62 26.65
N PRO A 12 -24.23 33.83 27.35
CA PRO A 12 -22.80 33.93 27.17
C PRO A 12 -22.41 33.08 25.95
N ASP A 13 -21.94 33.77 24.92
CA ASP A 13 -21.34 33.19 23.71
C ASP A 13 -20.32 32.10 24.06
N SER A 14 -20.48 30.95 23.39
CA SER A 14 -19.46 29.94 23.21
C SER A 14 -18.26 30.57 22.51
N LYS A 15 -17.26 30.99 23.30
CA LYS A 15 -15.94 31.28 22.77
C LYS A 15 -15.34 29.98 22.26
N ASN A 16 -15.53 29.74 20.96
CA ASN A 16 -14.65 28.90 20.15
C ASN A 16 -13.21 29.41 20.34
N GLU A 17 -12.45 28.75 21.21
CA GLU A 17 -10.99 28.82 21.17
C GLU A 17 -10.55 28.21 19.84
N ARG A 18 -10.43 29.07 18.82
CA ARG A 18 -9.65 28.77 17.63
C ARG A 18 -8.21 28.60 18.08
N VAL A 19 -7.80 27.36 18.29
CA VAL A 19 -6.37 27.01 18.33
C VAL A 19 -5.78 27.39 16.98
N ALA A 20 -4.92 28.41 16.98
CA ALA A 20 -4.19 28.83 15.80
C ALA A 20 -3.30 27.67 15.35
N VAL A 21 -3.65 27.09 14.21
CA VAL A 21 -2.77 26.17 13.49
C VAL A 21 -1.69 27.02 12.85
N ASP A 22 -0.47 26.97 13.38
CA ASP A 22 0.70 27.59 12.76
C ASP A 22 0.95 26.96 11.37
N ARG A 23 0.35 27.58 10.36
CA ARG A 23 0.69 27.39 8.95
C ARG A 23 1.81 28.35 8.61
N GLU A 24 3.06 27.98 8.91
CA GLU A 24 4.19 28.60 8.22
C GLU A 24 4.22 28.08 6.77
N ILE A 25 3.59 28.83 5.87
CA ILE A 25 3.78 28.70 4.43
C ILE A 25 4.36 30.01 3.91
N VAL A 26 5.64 29.93 3.52
CA VAL A 26 6.21 30.43 2.26
C VAL A 26 5.76 31.83 1.81
N GLY A 27 6.61 32.81 2.13
CA GLY A 27 7.04 33.90 1.24
C GLY A 27 5.98 34.59 0.39
N SER A 28 5.25 35.54 0.98
CA SER A 28 4.59 36.59 0.20
C SER A 28 5.62 37.63 -0.26
N ALA A 29 5.79 37.74 -1.58
CA ALA A 29 6.62 38.77 -2.21
C ALA A 29 5.85 40.10 -2.26
N SER A 30 6.17 41.02 -1.34
CA SER A 30 5.75 42.42 -1.47
C SER A 30 6.75 43.18 -2.36
N LYS A 31 6.23 43.88 -3.37
CA LYS A 31 6.96 44.77 -4.30
C LYS A 31 7.80 45.81 -3.55
N PRO A 32 9.08 46.06 -3.91
CA PRO A 32 9.84 47.16 -3.34
C PRO A 32 9.65 48.45 -4.16
N GLN A 33 9.23 49.52 -3.49
CA GLN A 33 9.47 50.89 -3.91
C GLN A 33 10.92 51.27 -3.53
N HIS A 34 11.69 51.80 -4.48
CA HIS A 34 12.94 52.50 -4.21
C HIS A 34 12.63 53.99 -3.98
N PRO A 35 13.39 54.74 -3.14
CA PRO A 35 14.82 54.99 -3.39
C PRO A 35 15.75 55.11 -2.17
N GLY A 36 17.05 55.00 -2.43
CA GLY A 36 18.06 55.85 -1.77
C GLY A 36 18.91 55.25 -0.65
N HIS A 37 20.15 54.93 -1.03
CA HIS A 37 21.40 55.03 -0.23
C HIS A 37 21.80 53.98 0.83
N SER A 38 23.08 53.63 0.64
CA SER A 38 24.09 53.22 1.64
C SER A 38 24.30 51.71 1.88
N ARG A 39 25.26 51.21 1.11
CA ARG A 39 26.06 50.00 1.33
C ARG A 39 26.56 49.90 2.78
N ARG A 40 25.88 49.07 3.57
CA ARG A 40 26.47 48.21 4.60
C ARG A 40 25.53 47.02 4.81
N GLY A 41 25.47 46.16 3.80
CA GLY A 41 24.91 44.82 3.97
C GLY A 41 25.74 44.12 5.05
N SER A 42 25.16 43.96 6.23
CA SER A 42 25.80 43.31 7.36
C SER A 42 26.34 41.94 6.94
N LEU A 43 27.59 41.62 7.26
CA LEU A 43 28.18 40.29 7.05
C LEU A 43 27.30 39.15 7.59
N ARG A 44 26.43 39.44 8.58
CA ARG A 44 25.41 38.50 9.07
C ARG A 44 24.33 38.21 8.03
N GLN A 45 23.92 39.21 7.25
CA GLN A 45 22.91 39.09 6.20
C GLN A 45 23.42 38.27 5.00
N ILE A 46 24.72 38.38 4.69
CA ILE A 46 25.40 37.56 3.66
C ILE A 46 25.60 36.11 4.17
N LYS A 47 25.95 35.91 5.45
CA LYS A 47 26.06 34.56 6.04
C LYS A 47 24.71 33.83 6.09
N VAL A 48 23.63 34.50 6.49
CA VAL A 48 22.28 33.91 6.53
C VAL A 48 21.78 33.57 5.13
N SER A 49 22.01 34.43 4.13
CA SER A 49 21.63 34.12 2.74
C SER A 49 22.44 32.95 2.17
N SER A 50 23.75 32.84 2.49
CA SER A 50 24.57 31.72 2.03
C SER A 50 24.09 30.36 2.56
N ASP A 51 23.60 30.29 3.80
CA ASP A 51 23.09 29.05 4.37
C ASP A 51 21.73 28.66 3.77
N THR A 52 20.84 29.63 3.50
CA THR A 52 19.58 29.38 2.80
C THR A 52 19.83 28.84 1.39
N HIS A 53 20.73 29.45 0.62
CA HIS A 53 21.08 28.97 -0.72
C HIS A 53 21.74 27.59 -0.66
N ARG A 54 22.62 27.34 0.31
CA ARG A 54 23.24 26.01 0.52
C ARG A 54 22.19 24.94 0.78
N ARG A 55 21.19 25.22 1.62
CA ARG A 55 20.09 24.29 1.90
C ARG A 55 19.19 24.08 0.70
N ALA A 56 18.87 25.14 -0.04
CA ALA A 56 18.11 25.06 -1.27
C ALA A 56 18.86 24.21 -2.32
N LEU A 57 20.17 24.42 -2.48
CA LEU A 57 21.03 23.63 -3.36
C LEU A 57 21.08 22.17 -2.93
N ARG A 58 21.23 21.90 -1.63
CA ARG A 58 21.22 20.53 -1.08
C ARG A 58 19.89 19.83 -1.33
N GLY A 59 18.77 20.51 -1.09
CA GLY A 59 17.42 20.02 -1.38
C GLY A 59 17.27 19.70 -2.86
N TRP A 60 17.63 20.66 -3.72
CA TRP A 60 17.60 20.50 -5.17
C TRP A 60 18.47 19.33 -5.66
N LEU A 61 19.68 19.15 -5.12
CA LEU A 61 20.55 18.02 -5.45
C LEU A 61 19.89 16.68 -5.07
N ARG A 62 19.31 16.57 -3.87
CA ARG A 62 18.60 15.33 -3.49
C ARG A 62 17.41 15.05 -4.40
N ASP A 63 16.60 16.07 -4.66
CA ASP A 63 15.41 15.92 -5.49
C ASP A 63 15.77 15.56 -6.94
N THR A 64 16.78 16.21 -7.50
CA THR A 64 17.25 15.97 -8.88
C THR A 64 17.89 14.60 -9.02
N LEU A 65 18.75 14.21 -8.07
CA LEU A 65 19.37 12.89 -8.07
C LEU A 65 18.39 11.76 -7.76
N SER A 66 17.25 12.06 -7.13
CA SER A 66 16.16 11.10 -6.94
C SER A 66 15.48 10.71 -8.26
N ILE A 67 15.52 11.55 -9.30
CA ILE A 67 14.91 11.22 -10.59
C ILE A 67 15.77 10.18 -11.30
N ARG A 68 15.19 9.03 -11.65
CA ARG A 68 15.95 7.90 -12.22
C ARG A 68 16.73 8.29 -13.48
N THR A 69 16.10 9.00 -14.41
CA THR A 69 16.73 9.39 -15.68
C THR A 69 17.86 10.40 -15.51
N VAL A 70 17.76 11.30 -14.54
CA VAL A 70 18.74 12.38 -14.31
C VAL A 70 19.88 11.93 -13.41
N GLY A 71 19.58 11.24 -12.31
CA GLY A 71 20.59 10.76 -11.36
C GLY A 71 21.53 9.70 -11.91
N HIS A 72 21.15 9.00 -12.99
CA HIS A 72 21.99 8.00 -13.66
C HIS A 72 22.62 8.52 -14.96
N HIS A 73 22.40 9.79 -15.32
CA HIS A 73 22.92 10.37 -16.56
C HIS A 73 24.43 10.67 -16.44
N PRO A 74 25.26 10.35 -17.44
CA PRO A 74 26.71 10.55 -17.36
C PRO A 74 27.12 12.01 -17.16
N GLU A 75 26.34 12.94 -17.69
CA GLU A 75 26.52 14.39 -17.57
C GLU A 75 26.28 14.86 -16.14
N THR A 76 25.36 14.24 -15.41
CA THR A 76 25.16 14.50 -13.97
C THR A 76 26.38 14.03 -13.18
N ALA A 77 26.95 12.86 -13.52
CA ALA A 77 28.18 12.38 -12.92
C ALA A 77 29.37 13.30 -13.25
N ALA A 78 29.49 13.76 -14.50
CA ALA A 78 30.49 14.73 -14.91
C ALA A 78 30.34 16.05 -14.14
N PHE A 79 29.13 16.58 -13.99
CA PHE A 79 28.88 17.80 -13.21
C PHE A 79 29.31 17.66 -11.75
N LEU A 80 29.13 16.48 -11.13
CA LEU A 80 29.48 16.25 -9.72
C LEU A 80 30.96 15.92 -9.49
N LEU A 81 31.62 15.28 -10.46
CA LEU A 81 32.95 14.68 -10.26
C LEU A 81 34.07 15.38 -11.05
N LEU A 82 33.75 16.09 -12.13
CA LEU A 82 34.74 16.78 -12.95
C LEU A 82 35.24 18.03 -12.22
N GLY A 83 36.55 18.11 -11.98
CA GLY A 83 37.17 19.26 -11.33
C GLY A 83 36.97 19.30 -9.81
N SER A 84 37.29 18.19 -9.12
CA SER A 84 37.22 18.11 -7.66
C SER A 84 37.95 19.28 -6.99
N VAL A 85 37.22 20.04 -6.18
CA VAL A 85 37.78 21.13 -5.39
C VAL A 85 38.51 20.54 -4.19
N VAL A 86 39.81 20.79 -4.08
CA VAL A 86 40.58 20.48 -2.86
C VAL A 86 40.44 21.68 -1.91
N PRO A 87 39.79 21.52 -0.75
CA PRO A 87 39.52 22.63 0.16
C PRO A 87 40.80 23.18 0.79
N GLU A 88 40.90 24.50 0.90
CA GLU A 88 41.97 25.18 1.64
C GLU A 88 41.67 25.15 3.16
N GLU A 89 42.65 25.47 4.01
CA GLU A 89 42.48 25.45 5.48
C GLU A 89 41.32 26.33 5.98
N ARG A 90 41.11 27.49 5.33
CA ARG A 90 39.95 28.37 5.61
C ARG A 90 38.61 27.70 5.31
N ASP A 91 38.55 26.87 4.27
CA ASP A 91 37.33 26.18 3.85
C ASP A 91 37.04 25.04 4.83
N LEU A 92 38.07 24.36 5.34
CA LEU A 92 37.93 23.34 6.38
C LEU A 92 37.33 23.89 7.68
N LEU A 93 37.72 25.10 8.09
CA LEU A 93 37.16 25.75 9.27
C LEU A 93 35.69 26.13 9.07
N ASP A 94 35.33 26.64 7.89
CA ASP A 94 33.93 26.94 7.53
C ASP A 94 33.08 25.66 7.41
N VAL A 95 33.63 24.57 6.87
CA VAL A 95 33.00 23.24 6.86
C VAL A 95 32.69 22.76 8.28
N ARG A 96 33.67 22.80 9.20
CA ARG A 96 33.44 22.40 10.61
C ARG A 96 32.36 23.23 11.29
N GLN A 97 32.33 24.55 11.06
CA GLN A 97 31.26 25.40 11.61
C GLN A 97 29.88 25.01 11.08
N ARG A 98 29.79 24.66 9.78
CA ARG A 98 28.53 24.21 9.16
C ARG A 98 28.11 22.83 9.67
N GLU A 99 29.06 21.93 9.91
CA GLU A 99 28.80 20.61 10.50
C GLU A 99 28.18 20.73 11.90
N LEU A 100 28.69 21.64 12.74
CA LEU A 100 28.12 21.90 14.07
C LEU A 100 26.68 22.44 13.99
N ILE A 101 26.41 23.35 13.05
CA ILE A 101 25.06 23.87 12.83
C ILE A 101 24.13 22.75 12.34
N ASP A 102 24.59 21.91 11.41
CA ASP A 102 23.82 20.78 10.89
C ASP A 102 23.60 19.71 12.00
N GLU A 103 24.57 19.48 12.90
CA GLU A 103 24.48 18.62 14.11
C GLU A 103 23.36 19.08 15.06
N GLU A 104 23.34 20.36 15.41
CA GLU A 104 22.27 20.93 16.25
C GLU A 104 20.89 20.77 15.61
N ARG A 105 20.80 20.93 14.28
CA ARG A 105 19.56 20.68 13.55
C ARG A 105 19.15 19.21 13.63
N ARG A 106 20.09 18.25 13.53
CA ARG A 106 19.72 16.82 13.68
C ARG A 106 19.19 16.54 15.08
N LYS A 107 19.77 17.16 16.11
CA LYS A 107 19.25 17.07 17.48
C LYS A 107 17.82 17.61 17.60
N ARG A 108 17.51 18.76 17.00
CA ARG A 108 16.12 19.29 16.93
C ARG A 108 15.17 18.36 16.17
N ARG A 109 15.65 17.61 15.18
CA ARG A 109 14.84 16.62 14.44
C ARG A 109 14.43 15.41 15.30
N VAL A 110 15.23 15.04 16.30
CA VAL A 110 14.81 14.01 17.28
C VAL A 110 13.55 14.48 18.02
N GLN A 111 13.45 15.76 18.38
CA GLN A 111 12.26 16.33 19.00
C GLN A 111 11.07 16.37 18.02
N VAL A 112 11.31 16.67 16.74
CA VAL A 112 10.26 16.58 15.69
C VAL A 112 9.77 15.14 15.52
N ALA A 113 10.66 14.15 15.59
CA ALA A 113 10.31 12.74 15.54
C ALA A 113 9.50 12.30 16.77
N GLN A 114 9.87 12.79 17.97
CA GLN A 114 9.08 12.58 19.19
C GLN A 114 7.68 13.18 19.05
N GLY A 115 7.55 14.43 18.61
CA GLY A 115 6.25 15.05 18.36
C GLY A 115 5.44 14.38 17.22
N ALA A 116 6.10 13.71 16.27
CA ALA A 116 5.42 12.87 15.29
C ALA A 116 4.89 11.56 15.89
N ALA A 117 5.65 10.94 16.78
CA ALA A 117 5.20 9.76 17.52
C ALA A 117 3.99 10.08 18.41
N GLU A 118 4.02 11.20 19.13
CA GLU A 118 2.89 11.68 19.92
C GLU A 118 1.64 11.91 19.06
N ARG A 119 1.79 12.58 17.91
CA ARG A 119 0.67 12.76 16.96
C ARG A 119 0.14 11.45 16.40
N SER A 120 1.01 10.48 16.15
CA SER A 120 0.61 9.17 15.66
C SER A 120 -0.15 8.39 16.73
N LYS A 121 0.28 8.51 18.00
CA LYS A 121 -0.41 7.94 19.15
C LYS A 121 -1.81 8.53 19.30
N THR A 122 -1.95 9.86 19.28
CA THR A 122 -3.27 10.50 19.44
C THR A 122 -4.22 10.14 18.31
N ILE A 123 -3.77 10.16 17.05
CA ILE A 123 -4.61 9.75 15.91
C ILE A 123 -5.04 8.27 16.02
N HIS A 124 -4.14 7.41 16.51
CA HIS A 124 -4.47 6.01 16.75
C HIS A 124 -5.50 5.82 17.86
N GLU A 125 -5.39 6.57 18.96
CA GLU A 125 -6.37 6.58 20.06
C GLU A 125 -7.74 7.03 19.54
N TRP A 126 -7.82 8.13 18.79
CA TRP A 126 -9.06 8.60 18.17
C TRP A 126 -9.69 7.55 17.24
N TRP A 127 -8.89 6.86 16.43
CA TRP A 127 -9.38 5.78 15.59
C TRP A 127 -9.91 4.60 16.41
N SER A 128 -9.23 4.24 17.51
CA SER A 128 -9.66 3.17 18.40
C SER A 128 -11.00 3.50 19.09
N GLU A 129 -11.19 4.75 19.51
CA GLU A 129 -12.46 5.23 20.08
C GLU A 129 -13.61 5.13 19.07
N VAL A 130 -13.39 5.63 17.85
CA VAL A 130 -14.40 5.56 16.77
C VAL A 130 -14.71 4.10 16.42
N LYS A 131 -13.69 3.22 16.38
CA LYS A 131 -13.90 1.79 16.16
C LYS A 131 -14.75 1.17 17.27
N SER A 132 -14.48 1.47 18.54
CA SER A 132 -15.31 0.97 19.64
C SER A 132 -16.74 1.52 19.56
N GLU A 133 -16.93 2.79 19.18
CA GLU A 133 -18.27 3.37 18.96
C GLU A 133 -19.04 2.64 17.85
N PHE A 134 -18.37 2.18 16.79
CA PHE A 134 -18.98 1.37 15.74
C PHE A 134 -19.27 -0.08 16.15
N MET A 135 -18.48 -0.67 17.05
CA MET A 135 -18.64 -2.06 17.50
C MET A 135 -19.62 -2.21 18.67
N ASP A 136 -19.67 -1.22 19.57
CA ASP A 136 -20.36 -1.31 20.86
C ASP A 136 -21.53 -0.33 20.99
N GLY A 137 -21.62 0.67 20.12
CA GLY A 137 -22.60 1.75 20.24
C GLY A 137 -23.30 2.11 18.93
N GLU A 138 -23.93 3.28 18.95
CA GLU A 138 -24.67 3.84 17.81
C GLU A 138 -23.76 4.60 16.83
N GLY A 139 -22.50 4.18 16.66
CA GLY A 139 -21.49 4.92 15.89
C GLY A 139 -21.91 5.19 14.44
N LEU A 140 -22.55 4.22 13.78
CA LEU A 140 -23.04 4.39 12.40
C LEU A 140 -24.21 5.38 12.32
N GLN A 141 -25.10 5.39 13.32
CA GLN A 141 -26.20 6.37 13.39
C GLN A 141 -25.67 7.78 13.68
N ASN A 142 -24.68 7.89 14.57
CA ASN A 142 -24.00 9.15 14.86
C ASN A 142 -23.25 9.68 13.64
N LEU A 143 -22.63 8.81 12.84
CA LEU A 143 -22.01 9.20 11.58
C LEU A 143 -23.07 9.63 10.56
N SER A 144 -24.18 8.89 10.43
CA SER A 144 -25.30 9.22 9.54
C SER A 144 -25.85 10.60 9.83
N THR A 145 -26.15 10.88 11.10
CA THR A 145 -26.69 12.17 11.54
C THR A 145 -25.69 13.31 11.32
N ALA A 146 -24.41 13.10 11.62
CA ALA A 146 -23.35 14.07 11.33
C ALA A 146 -23.22 14.35 9.83
N LEU A 147 -23.32 13.30 8.99
CA LEU A 147 -23.30 13.42 7.53
C LEU A 147 -24.48 14.23 7.00
N LYS A 148 -25.68 14.14 7.61
CA LYS A 148 -26.83 14.98 7.21
C LYS A 148 -26.68 16.45 7.60
N GLN A 149 -25.97 16.74 8.70
CA GLN A 149 -25.88 18.09 9.26
C GLN A 149 -24.86 18.96 8.55
N GLY A 150 -23.69 18.42 8.22
CA GLY A 150 -22.58 19.17 7.64
C GLY A 150 -22.33 18.83 6.17
N SER A 151 -22.15 19.86 5.34
CA SER A 151 -21.85 19.76 3.90
C SER A 151 -20.35 19.68 3.60
N SER A 152 -19.49 19.93 4.60
CA SER A 152 -18.04 19.84 4.52
C SER A 152 -17.46 18.91 5.59
N VAL A 153 -16.30 18.30 5.30
CA VAL A 153 -15.55 17.48 6.25
C VAL A 153 -15.17 18.27 7.51
N GLU A 154 -14.95 19.58 7.40
CA GLU A 154 -14.59 20.45 8.52
C GLU A 154 -15.74 20.68 9.52
N GLU A 155 -16.98 20.38 9.11
CA GLU A 155 -18.18 20.53 9.95
C GLU A 155 -18.48 19.24 10.74
N LEU A 156 -17.79 18.13 10.42
CA LEU A 156 -17.94 16.88 11.16
C LEU A 156 -17.43 17.03 12.60
N PRO A 157 -17.97 16.25 13.56
CA PRO A 157 -17.35 16.09 14.88
C PRO A 157 -15.84 15.77 14.78
N LEU A 158 -15.03 16.38 15.65
CA LEU A 158 -13.57 16.26 15.62
C LEU A 158 -13.09 14.79 15.56
N ARG A 159 -13.76 13.89 16.27
CA ARG A 159 -13.45 12.45 16.27
C ARG A 159 -13.53 11.82 14.87
N PHE A 160 -14.58 12.14 14.09
CA PHE A 160 -14.73 11.64 12.72
C PHE A 160 -13.74 12.31 11.77
N GLN A 161 -13.41 13.59 11.96
CA GLN A 161 -12.36 14.25 11.17
C GLN A 161 -11.00 13.57 11.35
N LYS A 162 -10.65 13.20 12.59
CA LYS A 162 -9.40 12.51 12.90
C LYS A 162 -9.39 11.06 12.43
N ALA A 163 -10.52 10.36 12.51
CA ALA A 163 -10.68 9.06 11.88
C ALA A 163 -10.50 9.13 10.35
N LEU A 164 -11.07 10.13 9.67
CA LEU A 164 -10.86 10.35 8.24
C LEU A 164 -9.39 10.67 7.90
N GLU A 165 -8.69 11.42 8.75
CA GLU A 165 -7.24 11.64 8.62
C GLU A 165 -6.46 10.32 8.66
N TRP A 166 -6.81 9.42 9.58
CA TRP A 166 -6.22 8.08 9.66
C TRP A 166 -6.55 7.21 8.44
N ILE A 167 -7.83 7.12 8.06
CA ILE A 167 -8.29 6.36 6.88
C ILE A 167 -7.56 6.84 5.63
N ARG A 168 -7.48 8.16 5.43
CA ARG A 168 -6.81 8.76 4.28
C ARG A 168 -5.34 8.37 4.17
N MET A 169 -4.61 8.30 5.29
CA MET A 169 -3.22 7.86 5.29
C MET A 169 -3.08 6.38 4.90
N ASN A 170 -4.01 5.53 5.35
CA ASN A 170 -4.02 4.11 4.99
C ASN A 170 -4.44 3.89 3.52
N VAL A 171 -5.41 4.65 3.01
CA VAL A 171 -5.77 4.62 1.59
C VAL A 171 -4.59 5.08 0.73
N ALA A 172 -3.86 6.12 1.15
CA ALA A 172 -2.67 6.58 0.46
C ALA A 172 -1.56 5.51 0.43
N GLU A 173 -1.37 4.78 1.53
CA GLU A 173 -0.48 3.62 1.58
C GLU A 173 -0.93 2.51 0.63
N GLY A 174 -2.20 2.15 0.65
CA GLY A 174 -2.77 1.16 -0.26
C GLY A 174 -2.58 1.55 -1.72
N LEU A 175 -2.83 2.81 -2.08
CA LEU A 175 -2.57 3.33 -3.43
C LEU A 175 -1.08 3.27 -3.79
N HIS A 176 -0.19 3.59 -2.84
CA HIS A 176 1.25 3.50 -3.05
C HIS A 176 1.72 2.05 -3.29
N GLU A 177 1.26 1.11 -2.47
CA GLU A 177 1.57 -0.31 -2.63
C GLU A 177 0.98 -0.86 -3.93
N LEU A 178 -0.28 -0.55 -4.25
CA LEU A 178 -0.96 -1.06 -5.44
C LEU A 178 -0.46 -0.46 -6.74
N LEU A 179 -0.08 0.82 -6.78
CA LEU A 179 0.21 1.54 -8.03
C LEU A 179 1.70 1.89 -8.23
N VAL A 180 2.53 1.87 -7.18
CA VAL A 180 3.95 2.26 -7.26
C VAL A 180 4.88 1.07 -6.99
N ILE A 181 4.81 0.46 -5.80
CA ILE A 181 5.84 -0.49 -5.34
C ILE A 181 5.47 -1.97 -5.57
N GLY A 182 4.19 -2.33 -5.45
CA GLY A 182 3.76 -3.72 -5.39
C GLY A 182 4.11 -4.53 -6.63
N ASN A 183 4.18 -5.86 -6.49
CA ASN A 183 4.59 -6.77 -7.56
C ASN A 183 3.70 -6.71 -8.81
N GLN A 184 2.46 -6.27 -8.68
CA GLN A 184 1.49 -6.09 -9.76
C GLN A 184 1.25 -4.63 -10.12
N SER A 185 2.07 -3.69 -9.61
CA SER A 185 1.85 -2.26 -9.76
C SER A 185 1.88 -1.79 -11.21
N ASP A 186 2.73 -2.39 -12.04
CA ASP A 186 2.75 -2.13 -13.49
C ASP A 186 1.42 -2.50 -14.15
N ILE A 187 0.87 -3.66 -13.78
CA ILE A 187 -0.37 -4.18 -14.35
C ILE A 187 -1.54 -3.31 -13.88
N LEU A 188 -1.65 -3.06 -12.58
CA LEU A 188 -2.73 -2.25 -11.99
C LEU A 188 -2.68 -0.80 -12.49
N PHE A 189 -1.49 -0.23 -12.64
CA PHE A 189 -1.33 1.09 -13.21
C PHE A 189 -1.66 1.13 -14.70
N GLY A 190 -1.27 0.11 -15.47
CA GLY A 190 -1.69 -0.06 -16.86
C GLY A 190 -3.21 -0.17 -17.01
N LYS A 191 -3.88 -0.86 -16.09
CA LYS A 191 -5.35 -0.92 -16.01
C LYS A 191 -5.95 0.46 -15.72
N LEU A 192 -5.41 1.20 -14.77
CA LEU A 192 -5.85 2.56 -14.46
C LEU A 192 -5.73 3.49 -15.69
N LEU A 193 -4.62 3.39 -16.42
CA LEU A 193 -4.41 4.13 -17.68
C LEU A 193 -5.42 3.70 -18.75
N GLY A 194 -5.66 2.40 -18.89
CA GLY A 194 -6.64 1.83 -19.82
C GLY A 194 -8.06 2.30 -19.52
N LEU A 195 -8.47 2.25 -18.26
CA LEU A 195 -9.74 2.81 -17.79
C LEU A 195 -9.81 4.29 -18.13
N ASN A 196 -8.81 5.09 -17.76
CA ASN A 196 -8.82 6.53 -18.06
C ASN A 196 -8.86 6.83 -19.58
N ALA A 197 -8.19 6.03 -20.40
CA ALA A 197 -8.15 6.19 -21.86
C ALA A 197 -9.42 5.70 -22.56
N ALA A 198 -10.07 4.67 -22.03
CA ALA A 198 -11.35 4.13 -22.52
C ALA A 198 -12.54 5.07 -22.20
N LEU A 199 -12.29 6.17 -21.50
CA LEU A 199 -13.31 7.11 -21.04
C LEU A 199 -13.21 8.47 -21.76
N PRO A 200 -13.85 8.66 -22.94
CA PRO A 200 -14.12 9.99 -23.46
C PRO A 200 -15.33 10.59 -22.72
N CYS A 201 -15.09 11.54 -21.83
CA CYS A 201 -16.12 12.15 -20.98
C CYS A 201 -17.21 12.92 -21.74
N ARG A 202 -17.01 13.16 -23.04
CA ARG A 202 -18.06 13.68 -23.95
C ARG A 202 -19.18 12.69 -24.25
N ILE A 203 -19.04 11.40 -23.96
CA ILE A 203 -20.04 10.37 -24.28
C ILE A 203 -20.99 10.11 -23.09
N TRP A 204 -20.55 10.35 -21.85
CA TRP A 204 -21.38 10.14 -20.65
C TRP A 204 -22.58 11.07 -20.54
N GLY A 205 -22.50 12.27 -21.12
CA GLY A 205 -23.64 13.19 -21.17
C GLY A 205 -24.79 12.75 -22.10
N LYS A 206 -24.65 11.67 -22.89
CA LYS A 206 -25.62 11.33 -23.95
C LYS A 206 -26.16 9.89 -23.97
N SER A 207 -25.53 8.90 -23.34
CA SER A 207 -26.06 7.53 -23.33
C SER A 207 -26.72 7.16 -22.01
N LYS A 208 -28.05 7.00 -22.02
CA LYS A 208 -28.86 6.41 -20.93
C LYS A 208 -28.53 4.93 -20.67
N HIS A 209 -27.73 4.29 -21.52
CA HIS A 209 -27.24 2.94 -21.29
C HIS A 209 -26.09 2.98 -20.28
N SER A 210 -26.32 2.25 -19.19
CA SER A 210 -25.78 2.56 -17.88
C SER A 210 -24.25 2.45 -17.84
N VAL A 211 -23.65 3.47 -17.23
CA VAL A 211 -22.26 3.47 -16.76
C VAL A 211 -21.94 2.17 -16.01
N ILE A 212 -22.91 1.69 -15.24
CA ILE A 212 -22.87 0.44 -14.49
C ILE A 212 -22.76 -0.77 -15.42
N GLN A 213 -23.53 -0.86 -16.51
CA GLN A 213 -23.38 -1.95 -17.49
C GLN A 213 -22.03 -1.91 -18.20
N ARG A 214 -21.49 -0.73 -18.50
CA ARG A 214 -20.13 -0.63 -19.07
C ARG A 214 -19.04 -0.95 -18.05
N LEU A 215 -19.19 -0.54 -16.79
CA LEU A 215 -18.28 -0.91 -15.70
C LEU A 215 -18.34 -2.41 -15.41
N ILE A 216 -19.52 -3.02 -15.51
CA ILE A 216 -19.73 -4.46 -15.40
C ILE A 216 -19.15 -5.18 -16.62
N GLU A 217 -19.35 -4.70 -17.85
CA GLU A 217 -18.73 -5.25 -19.06
C GLU A 217 -17.21 -5.11 -19.03
N ILE A 218 -16.67 -4.01 -18.54
CA ILE A 218 -15.23 -3.84 -18.32
C ILE A 218 -14.77 -4.81 -17.25
N ALA A 219 -15.42 -4.88 -16.08
CA ALA A 219 -15.04 -5.81 -15.01
C ALA A 219 -15.13 -7.29 -15.44
N ILE A 220 -16.11 -7.64 -16.28
CA ILE A 220 -16.34 -9.02 -16.77
C ILE A 220 -15.45 -9.34 -17.97
N ASN A 221 -15.33 -8.47 -18.99
CA ASN A 221 -14.49 -8.70 -20.17
C ASN A 221 -12.99 -8.49 -19.87
N GLU A 222 -12.61 -7.68 -18.87
CA GLU A 222 -11.20 -7.56 -18.44
C GLU A 222 -10.70 -8.78 -17.67
N THR A 223 -11.59 -9.62 -17.13
CA THR A 223 -11.22 -10.96 -16.62
C THR A 223 -10.62 -11.80 -17.74
N GLU A 224 -11.12 -11.67 -18.98
CA GLU A 224 -10.56 -12.34 -20.15
C GLU A 224 -9.23 -11.70 -20.58
N GLY A 225 -9.10 -10.36 -20.55
CA GLY A 225 -7.84 -9.67 -20.86
C GLY A 225 -6.69 -10.04 -19.92
N SER A 226 -6.95 -10.13 -18.61
CA SER A 226 -5.97 -10.59 -17.61
C SER A 226 -5.63 -12.07 -17.80
N PHE A 227 -6.60 -12.90 -18.20
CA PHE A 227 -6.38 -14.31 -18.51
C PHE A 227 -5.50 -14.47 -19.76
N MET A 228 -5.77 -13.71 -20.83
CA MET A 228 -4.98 -13.71 -22.06
C MET A 228 -3.55 -13.22 -21.84
N GLU A 229 -3.33 -12.24 -20.95
CA GLU A 229 -1.98 -11.79 -20.57
C GLU A 229 -1.20 -12.89 -19.83
N VAL A 230 -1.82 -13.56 -18.86
CA VAL A 230 -1.22 -14.66 -18.13
C VAL A 230 -0.90 -15.82 -19.08
N GLU A 231 -1.83 -16.16 -19.97
CA GLU A 231 -1.64 -17.19 -21.01
C GLU A 231 -0.47 -16.84 -21.93
N ARG A 232 -0.36 -15.59 -22.38
CA ARG A 232 0.77 -15.13 -23.21
C ARG A 232 2.10 -15.25 -22.45
N ARG A 233 2.12 -14.94 -21.16
CA ARG A 233 3.31 -15.10 -20.30
C ARG A 233 3.66 -16.56 -20.07
N ILE A 234 2.67 -17.44 -19.91
CA ILE A 234 2.84 -18.89 -19.81
C ILE A 234 3.48 -19.43 -21.10
N GLN A 235 2.95 -19.04 -22.27
CA GLN A 235 3.47 -19.44 -23.57
C GLN A 235 4.91 -18.93 -23.80
N ALA A 236 5.17 -17.67 -23.47
CA ALA A 236 6.53 -17.10 -23.54
C ALA A 236 7.50 -17.83 -22.61
N CYS A 237 7.07 -18.20 -21.40
CA CYS A 237 7.90 -18.95 -20.46
C CYS A 237 8.17 -20.38 -20.95
N ARG A 238 7.15 -21.07 -21.47
CA ARG A 238 7.27 -22.40 -22.10
C ARG A 238 8.26 -22.38 -23.27
N ALA A 239 8.21 -21.33 -24.10
CA ALA A 239 9.15 -21.13 -25.21
C ALA A 239 10.60 -20.89 -24.75
N ARG A 240 10.82 -20.34 -23.55
CA ARG A 240 12.16 -20.19 -22.96
C ARG A 240 12.68 -21.47 -22.31
N ILE A 241 11.80 -22.24 -21.65
CA ILE A 241 12.16 -23.51 -21.02
C ILE A 241 12.55 -24.56 -22.08
N GLN A 242 11.85 -24.59 -23.22
CA GLN A 242 12.14 -25.50 -24.34
C GLN A 242 12.13 -26.99 -23.98
N SER A 243 11.37 -27.38 -22.94
CA SER A 243 11.16 -28.79 -22.58
C SER A 243 9.70 -28.99 -22.20
N LEU A 244 9.02 -29.87 -22.94
CA LEU A 244 7.62 -30.21 -22.72
C LEU A 244 7.45 -31.01 -21.43
N THR A 245 8.35 -31.96 -21.18
CA THR A 245 8.33 -32.86 -20.02
C THR A 245 8.50 -32.11 -18.70
N MET A 246 9.40 -31.12 -18.65
CA MET A 246 9.57 -30.25 -17.48
C MET A 246 8.30 -29.44 -17.20
N CYS A 247 7.66 -28.90 -18.23
CA CYS A 247 6.42 -28.13 -18.09
C CYS A 247 5.28 -29.01 -17.59
N GLU A 248 5.11 -30.22 -18.15
CA GLU A 248 4.09 -31.17 -17.73
C GLU A 248 4.25 -31.62 -16.28
N LYS A 249 5.49 -31.83 -15.82
CA LYS A 249 5.76 -32.15 -14.40
C LYS A 249 5.34 -31.02 -13.46
N VAL A 250 5.62 -29.77 -13.83
CA VAL A 250 5.19 -28.62 -13.04
C VAL A 250 3.66 -28.54 -12.99
N ILE A 251 2.97 -28.76 -14.12
CA ILE A 251 1.50 -28.80 -14.16
C ILE A 251 0.95 -29.93 -13.26
N LYS A 252 1.52 -31.14 -13.35
CA LYS A 252 1.12 -32.28 -12.51
C LYS A 252 1.28 -31.96 -11.02
N PHE A 253 2.40 -31.37 -10.63
CA PHE A 253 2.63 -30.92 -9.27
C PHE A 253 1.58 -29.90 -8.81
N VAL A 254 1.24 -28.91 -9.64
CA VAL A 254 0.22 -27.91 -9.29
C VAL A 254 -1.16 -28.54 -9.08
N HIS A 255 -1.53 -29.53 -9.88
CA HIS A 255 -2.82 -30.23 -9.75
C HIS A 255 -2.83 -31.32 -8.67
N ALA A 256 -1.69 -31.66 -8.07
CA ALA A 256 -1.59 -32.73 -7.10
C ALA A 256 -2.22 -32.37 -5.73
N SER A 257 -2.46 -33.41 -4.92
CA SER A 257 -2.98 -33.29 -3.55
C SER A 257 -2.00 -32.53 -2.65
N LYS A 258 -2.51 -32.02 -1.51
CA LYS A 258 -1.70 -31.29 -0.54
C LYS A 258 -0.56 -32.15 0.02
N ASP A 259 -0.85 -33.40 0.38
CA ASP A 259 0.12 -34.36 0.93
C ASP A 259 1.32 -34.58 -0.01
N LEU A 260 1.04 -34.72 -1.30
CA LEU A 260 2.08 -34.91 -2.32
C LEU A 260 2.92 -33.63 -2.46
N LYS A 261 2.29 -32.46 -2.44
CA LYS A 261 3.01 -31.18 -2.46
C LYS A 261 3.92 -31.00 -1.24
N ASP A 262 3.44 -31.40 -0.06
CA ASP A 262 4.19 -31.31 1.19
C ASP A 262 5.38 -32.27 1.19
N LEU A 263 5.22 -33.48 0.65
CA LEU A 263 6.33 -34.41 0.43
C LEU A 263 7.46 -33.81 -0.42
N PHE A 264 7.13 -33.11 -1.51
CA PHE A 264 8.14 -32.44 -2.33
C PHE A 264 8.81 -31.26 -1.62
N ARG A 265 8.08 -30.53 -0.76
CA ARG A 265 8.65 -29.44 0.06
C ARG A 265 9.66 -29.98 1.06
N GLN A 266 9.27 -31.01 1.82
CA GLN A 266 10.15 -31.71 2.77
C GLN A 266 11.38 -32.31 2.07
N TYR A 267 11.20 -32.88 0.87
CA TYR A 267 12.31 -33.40 0.08
C TYR A 267 13.26 -32.27 -0.40
N SER A 268 12.71 -31.13 -0.82
CA SER A 268 13.48 -29.97 -1.25
C SER A 268 14.37 -29.43 -0.12
N GLU A 269 13.82 -29.35 1.09
CA GLU A 269 14.50 -28.84 2.28
C GLU A 269 15.57 -29.82 2.76
N SER A 270 15.23 -31.10 2.92
CA SER A 270 16.18 -32.13 3.36
C SER A 270 17.36 -32.32 2.39
N ALA A 271 17.13 -32.16 1.09
CA ALA A 271 18.18 -32.28 0.08
C ALA A 271 18.91 -30.96 -0.23
N ASP A 272 18.51 -29.84 0.40
CA ASP A 272 19.05 -28.48 0.16
C ASP A 272 19.13 -28.16 -1.35
N ILE A 273 17.99 -28.37 -2.03
CA ILE A 273 17.76 -28.06 -3.44
C ILE A 273 16.53 -27.17 -3.58
N GLU A 274 16.39 -26.54 -4.74
CA GLU A 274 15.23 -25.73 -5.07
C GLU A 274 14.00 -26.59 -5.36
N LEU A 275 12.82 -26.14 -4.90
CA LEU A 275 11.56 -26.89 -5.03
C LEU A 275 11.27 -27.27 -6.48
N VAL A 276 11.54 -26.37 -7.44
CA VAL A 276 11.27 -26.67 -8.85
C VAL A 276 12.22 -27.73 -9.41
N VAL A 277 13.44 -27.84 -8.87
CA VAL A 277 14.38 -28.92 -9.21
C VAL A 277 13.88 -30.24 -8.62
N ALA A 278 13.39 -30.23 -7.38
CA ALA A 278 12.79 -31.41 -6.74
C ALA A 278 11.60 -31.95 -7.56
N ILE A 279 10.70 -31.06 -7.99
CA ILE A 279 9.53 -31.40 -8.82
C ILE A 279 9.96 -32.01 -10.16
N VAL A 280 10.86 -31.33 -10.88
CA VAL A 280 11.27 -31.78 -12.22
C VAL A 280 12.04 -33.10 -12.13
N ARG A 281 12.91 -33.29 -11.13
CA ARG A 281 13.70 -34.53 -10.95
C ARG A 281 12.86 -35.72 -10.44
N SER A 282 11.59 -35.53 -10.13
CA SER A 282 10.78 -36.59 -9.52
C SER A 282 10.78 -37.88 -10.35
N ALA A 283 10.62 -39.02 -9.69
CA ALA A 283 10.49 -40.31 -10.38
C ALA A 283 9.11 -40.49 -11.07
N GLU A 284 8.19 -39.56 -10.83
CA GLU A 284 6.86 -39.55 -11.44
C GLU A 284 6.93 -39.39 -12.96
N GLU A 285 6.01 -40.03 -13.66
CA GLU A 285 5.87 -39.92 -15.11
C GLU A 285 5.33 -38.52 -15.49
N PRO A 286 5.77 -37.89 -16.60
CA PRO A 286 6.72 -38.40 -17.60
C PRO A 286 8.18 -38.28 -17.13
N ARG A 287 9.00 -39.31 -17.32
CA ARG A 287 10.42 -39.24 -16.94
C ARG A 287 11.17 -38.26 -17.85
N LEU A 288 12.13 -37.53 -17.28
CA LEU A 288 13.00 -36.69 -18.08
C LEU A 288 13.89 -37.54 -18.96
N ASP A 289 14.10 -37.06 -20.19
CA ASP A 289 15.19 -37.56 -21.02
C ASP A 289 16.55 -37.23 -20.40
N LYS A 290 17.57 -38.01 -20.74
CA LYS A 290 18.93 -37.86 -20.22
C LYS A 290 19.48 -36.45 -20.45
N TYR A 291 19.22 -35.86 -21.62
CA TYR A 291 19.63 -34.49 -21.94
C TYR A 291 19.03 -33.45 -20.99
N ASP A 292 17.72 -33.53 -20.77
CA ASP A 292 16.98 -32.60 -19.90
C ASP A 292 17.39 -32.77 -18.43
N LEU A 293 17.70 -33.99 -18.00
CA LEU A 293 18.20 -34.27 -16.65
C LEU A 293 19.59 -33.64 -16.42
N GLU A 294 20.53 -33.81 -17.36
CA GLU A 294 21.86 -33.18 -17.29
C GLU A 294 21.77 -31.66 -17.28
N ARG A 295 20.84 -31.10 -18.06
CA ARG A 295 20.56 -29.65 -18.13
C ARG A 295 20.06 -29.12 -16.79
N VAL A 296 19.13 -29.81 -16.12
CA VAL A 296 18.59 -29.43 -14.80
C VAL A 296 19.64 -29.58 -13.70
N MET A 297 20.45 -30.64 -13.73
CA MET A 297 21.52 -30.84 -12.74
C MET A 297 22.60 -29.77 -12.85
N SER A 298 23.00 -29.42 -14.08
CA SER A 298 23.93 -28.33 -14.36
C SER A 298 23.35 -26.98 -13.92
N ALA A 299 22.06 -26.76 -14.17
CA ALA A 299 21.32 -25.58 -13.73
C ALA A 299 21.25 -25.44 -12.21
N SER A 300 20.92 -26.53 -11.50
CA SER A 300 20.89 -26.57 -10.05
C SER A 300 22.25 -26.23 -9.43
N LYS A 301 23.34 -26.77 -9.98
CA LYS A 301 24.70 -26.49 -9.49
C LYS A 301 25.11 -25.03 -9.73
N ALA A 302 24.84 -24.50 -10.92
CA ALA A 302 25.13 -23.11 -11.27
C ALA A 302 24.35 -22.14 -10.38
N TYR A 303 23.07 -22.43 -10.13
CA TYR A 303 22.20 -21.63 -9.28
C TYR A 303 22.64 -21.66 -7.80
N LYS A 304 22.97 -22.84 -7.27
CA LYS A 304 23.49 -22.98 -5.90
C LYS A 304 24.83 -22.26 -5.69
N SER A 305 25.73 -22.34 -6.66
CA SER A 305 26.99 -21.59 -6.66
C SER A 305 26.78 -20.06 -6.68
N LEU A 306 25.74 -19.59 -7.38
CA LEU A 306 25.36 -18.19 -7.39
C LEU A 306 24.82 -17.74 -6.02
N LEU A 307 23.90 -18.51 -5.43
CA LEU A 307 23.33 -18.23 -4.10
C LEU A 307 24.41 -18.19 -3.01
N ALA A 308 25.39 -19.09 -3.08
CA ALA A 308 26.52 -19.10 -2.15
C ALA A 308 27.39 -17.83 -2.23
N LYS A 309 27.49 -17.22 -3.42
CA LYS A 309 28.25 -15.97 -3.64
C LYS A 309 27.44 -14.71 -3.35
N ASN A 310 26.14 -14.74 -3.63
CA ASN A 310 25.25 -13.60 -3.52
C ASN A 310 24.03 -14.01 -2.71
N ARG A 311 24.10 -13.78 -1.39
CA ARG A 311 23.15 -14.34 -0.43
C ARG A 311 21.69 -13.93 -0.68
N ASN A 312 21.42 -12.87 -1.46
CA ASN A 312 20.05 -12.39 -1.79
C ASN A 312 19.94 -11.56 -3.10
N ARG A 313 20.91 -11.60 -4.02
CA ARG A 313 20.95 -10.66 -5.17
C ARG A 313 20.97 -11.36 -6.53
N ILE A 314 19.93 -11.17 -7.33
CA ILE A 314 19.89 -11.55 -8.75
C ILE A 314 20.07 -10.26 -9.57
N THR A 315 21.29 -9.98 -10.05
CA THR A 315 21.53 -8.83 -10.94
C THR A 315 21.20 -9.17 -12.40
N SER A 316 20.93 -8.16 -13.23
CA SER A 316 20.65 -8.33 -14.67
C SER A 316 21.75 -9.15 -15.38
N SER A 317 23.02 -8.91 -15.05
CA SER A 317 24.17 -9.67 -15.54
C SER A 317 24.17 -11.16 -15.15
N MET A 318 23.51 -11.53 -14.04
CA MET A 318 23.41 -12.93 -13.60
C MET A 318 22.32 -13.70 -14.35
N THR A 319 21.36 -13.00 -14.95
CA THR A 319 20.34 -13.61 -15.81
C THR A 319 20.90 -14.00 -17.18
N GLU A 320 22.11 -13.59 -17.54
CA GLU A 320 22.78 -13.94 -18.79
C GLU A 320 23.19 -15.42 -18.83
N ASN A 321 23.45 -16.04 -17.68
CA ASN A 321 23.78 -17.46 -17.62
C ASN A 321 22.53 -18.30 -17.91
N ILE A 322 22.56 -19.06 -19.01
CA ILE A 322 21.47 -19.91 -19.50
C ILE A 322 20.97 -20.89 -18.42
N HIS A 323 21.89 -21.43 -17.63
CA HIS A 323 21.60 -22.40 -16.56
C HIS A 323 20.88 -21.76 -15.36
N VAL A 324 21.27 -20.55 -14.97
CA VAL A 324 20.60 -19.78 -13.91
C VAL A 324 19.21 -19.34 -14.39
N ARG A 325 19.11 -18.88 -15.64
CA ARG A 325 17.86 -18.46 -16.27
C ARG A 325 16.84 -19.60 -16.30
N LEU A 326 17.25 -20.84 -16.58
CA LEU A 326 16.36 -21.99 -16.57
C LEU A 326 15.66 -22.19 -15.22
N ILE A 327 16.38 -22.09 -14.09
CA ILE A 327 15.78 -22.21 -12.76
C ILE A 327 14.80 -21.05 -12.49
N LEU A 328 15.16 -19.83 -12.89
CA LEU A 328 14.28 -18.66 -12.74
C LEU A 328 13.01 -18.77 -13.59
N ASP A 329 13.13 -19.25 -14.84
CA ASP A 329 11.99 -19.50 -15.72
C ASP A 329 11.11 -20.61 -15.17
N LEU A 330 11.68 -21.69 -14.64
CA LEU A 330 10.94 -22.77 -13.99
C LEU A 330 10.20 -22.27 -12.73
N LYS A 331 10.82 -21.41 -11.91
CA LYS A 331 10.17 -20.74 -10.76
C LYS A 331 9.02 -19.83 -11.21
N LEU A 332 9.24 -19.05 -12.28
CA LEU A 332 8.20 -18.20 -12.85
C LEU A 332 7.04 -19.03 -13.41
N TYR A 333 7.34 -20.12 -14.11
CA TYR A 333 6.35 -21.02 -14.70
C TYR A 333 5.48 -21.66 -13.61
N LEU A 334 6.09 -22.20 -12.55
CA LEU A 334 5.37 -22.72 -11.39
C LEU A 334 4.41 -21.67 -10.82
N ARG A 335 4.86 -20.42 -10.66
CA ARG A 335 4.02 -19.33 -10.14
C ARG A 335 2.84 -19.02 -11.07
N LEU A 336 3.08 -18.93 -12.38
CA LEU A 336 2.03 -18.60 -13.36
C LEU A 336 0.97 -19.71 -13.45
N ILE A 337 1.40 -20.98 -13.51
CA ILE A 337 0.47 -22.12 -13.56
C ILE A 337 -0.29 -22.26 -12.23
N SER A 338 0.36 -22.04 -11.08
CA SER A 338 -0.33 -22.02 -9.78
C SER A 338 -1.40 -20.93 -9.74
N GLN A 339 -1.06 -19.71 -10.20
CA GLN A 339 -2.01 -18.60 -10.26
C GLN A 339 -3.20 -18.91 -11.16
N GLU A 340 -2.97 -19.52 -12.33
CA GLU A 340 -4.03 -19.90 -13.26
C GLU A 340 -4.95 -20.96 -12.64
N TRP A 341 -4.36 -21.97 -12.00
CA TRP A 341 -5.08 -23.03 -11.32
C TRP A 341 -5.92 -22.52 -10.14
N ASP A 342 -5.31 -21.72 -9.27
CA ASP A 342 -5.99 -21.11 -8.12
C ASP A 342 -7.14 -20.21 -8.60
N SER A 343 -6.93 -19.44 -9.68
CA SER A 343 -7.98 -18.63 -10.29
C SER A 343 -9.13 -19.48 -10.85
N LYS A 344 -8.83 -20.63 -11.47
CA LYS A 344 -9.86 -21.56 -11.94
C LYS A 344 -10.63 -22.18 -10.77
N GLN A 345 -9.94 -22.54 -9.70
CA GLN A 345 -10.55 -23.14 -8.52
C GLN A 345 -11.46 -22.13 -7.80
N ILE A 346 -11.01 -20.89 -7.63
CA ILE A 346 -11.82 -19.80 -7.05
C ILE A 346 -13.05 -19.55 -7.93
N ARG A 347 -12.90 -19.48 -9.25
CA ARG A 347 -14.06 -19.33 -10.17
C ARG A 347 -15.04 -20.49 -10.03
N LYS A 348 -14.54 -21.72 -9.94
CA LYS A 348 -15.39 -22.91 -9.74
C LYS A 348 -16.17 -22.80 -8.42
N MET A 349 -15.51 -22.44 -7.33
CA MET A 349 -16.15 -22.25 -6.02
C MET A 349 -17.18 -21.12 -6.05
N LEU A 350 -16.87 -20.00 -6.71
CA LEU A 350 -17.81 -18.87 -6.85
C LEU A 350 -19.00 -19.19 -7.77
N SER A 351 -18.84 -20.12 -8.71
CA SER A 351 -19.92 -20.59 -9.59
C SER A 351 -20.81 -21.66 -8.96
N GLU A 352 -20.49 -22.14 -7.76
CA GLU A 352 -21.40 -23.02 -7.02
C GLU A 352 -22.63 -22.22 -6.60
N ASP A 353 -23.83 -22.71 -6.93
CA ASP A 353 -25.10 -21.98 -6.75
C ASP A 353 -25.26 -21.41 -5.33
N SER A 354 -24.92 -22.22 -4.32
CA SER A 354 -24.98 -21.80 -2.90
C SER A 354 -24.06 -20.61 -2.55
N VAL A 355 -22.88 -20.54 -3.16
CA VAL A 355 -21.91 -19.45 -2.93
C VAL A 355 -22.33 -18.22 -3.70
N ALA A 356 -22.84 -18.40 -4.93
CA ALA A 356 -23.35 -17.31 -5.75
C ALA A 356 -24.53 -16.61 -5.07
N GLU A 357 -25.50 -17.36 -4.53
CA GLU A 357 -26.63 -16.83 -3.77
C GLU A 357 -26.16 -16.04 -2.53
N ALA A 358 -25.21 -16.59 -1.77
CA ALA A 358 -24.65 -15.90 -0.60
C ALA A 358 -23.93 -14.59 -0.98
N MET A 359 -23.16 -14.61 -2.08
CA MET A 359 -22.48 -13.43 -2.60
C MET A 359 -23.46 -12.37 -3.11
N GLU A 360 -24.56 -12.79 -3.74
CA GLU A 360 -25.62 -11.87 -4.17
C GLU A 360 -26.25 -11.16 -2.98
N VAL A 361 -26.55 -11.88 -1.89
CA VAL A 361 -27.08 -11.28 -0.65
C VAL A 361 -26.10 -10.27 -0.04
N LEU A 362 -24.80 -10.57 -0.05
CA LEU A 362 -23.76 -9.68 0.47
C LEU A 362 -23.57 -8.41 -0.39
N VAL A 363 -23.66 -8.54 -1.71
CA VAL A 363 -23.37 -7.46 -2.66
C VAL A 363 -24.62 -6.64 -3.02
N ALA A 364 -25.83 -7.19 -2.87
CA ALA A 364 -27.08 -6.54 -3.22
C ALA A 364 -27.25 -5.14 -2.59
N PRO A 365 -26.98 -4.92 -1.28
CA PRO A 365 -27.09 -3.60 -0.67
C PRO A 365 -26.12 -2.58 -1.27
N LEU A 366 -24.90 -3.01 -1.62
CA LEU A 366 -23.91 -2.17 -2.29
C LEU A 366 -24.37 -1.81 -3.71
N MET A 367 -24.92 -2.78 -4.44
CA MET A 367 -25.42 -2.53 -5.80
C MET A 367 -26.66 -1.62 -5.80
N GLU A 368 -27.54 -1.75 -4.82
CA GLU A 368 -28.69 -0.87 -4.64
C GLU A 368 -28.25 0.55 -4.32
N LEU A 369 -27.29 0.71 -3.41
CA LEU A 369 -26.63 2.00 -3.12
C LEU A 369 -26.08 2.62 -4.42
N LEU A 370 -25.28 1.87 -5.20
CA LEU A 370 -24.71 2.37 -6.46
C LEU A 370 -25.78 2.75 -7.50
N LYS A 371 -26.85 1.97 -7.64
CA LYS A 371 -27.94 2.28 -8.57
C LYS A 371 -28.69 3.56 -8.17
N ARG A 372 -29.07 3.69 -6.90
CA ARG A 372 -29.84 4.85 -6.42
C ARG A 372 -29.04 6.14 -6.39
N THR A 373 -27.77 6.06 -5.98
CA THR A 373 -26.85 7.21 -6.00
C THR A 373 -26.65 7.76 -7.41
N TYR A 374 -26.66 6.90 -8.45
CA TYR A 374 -26.61 7.33 -9.85
C TYR A 374 -27.88 8.07 -10.29
N THR A 375 -29.05 7.67 -9.80
CA THR A 375 -30.34 8.28 -10.20
C THR A 375 -30.67 9.58 -9.47
N ILE A 376 -30.21 9.73 -8.22
CA ILE A 376 -30.65 10.81 -7.31
C ILE A 376 -29.59 11.91 -7.17
N GLY A 377 -28.31 11.54 -7.16
CA GLY A 377 -27.22 12.50 -7.07
C GLY A 377 -27.01 13.27 -8.37
N ASN A 378 -26.29 14.40 -8.29
CA ASN A 378 -25.71 15.04 -9.47
C ASN A 378 -24.55 14.16 -10.01
N ALA A 379 -24.90 12.98 -10.53
CA ALA A 379 -23.98 11.93 -10.94
C ALA A 379 -23.02 12.41 -12.02
N VAL A 380 -23.43 13.38 -12.84
CA VAL A 380 -22.59 14.01 -13.85
C VAL A 380 -21.45 14.79 -13.20
N GLN A 381 -21.74 15.66 -12.23
CA GLN A 381 -20.70 16.40 -11.50
C GLN A 381 -19.78 15.47 -10.70
N ALA A 382 -20.35 14.45 -10.04
CA ALA A 382 -19.58 13.47 -9.29
C ALA A 382 -18.61 12.68 -10.18
N LEU A 383 -19.04 12.41 -11.42
CA LEU A 383 -18.22 11.73 -12.42
C LEU A 383 -17.10 12.63 -12.95
N ASP A 384 -17.39 13.90 -13.19
CA ASP A 384 -16.37 14.90 -13.56
C ASP A 384 -15.33 15.07 -12.44
N ASP A 385 -15.78 15.13 -11.18
CA ASP A 385 -14.88 15.21 -10.01
C ASP A 385 -14.04 13.94 -9.86
N ALA A 386 -14.64 12.76 -10.07
CA ALA A 386 -13.93 11.48 -10.04
C ALA A 386 -12.89 11.37 -11.18
N GLN A 387 -13.22 11.84 -12.38
CA GLN A 387 -12.28 11.90 -13.50
C GLN A 387 -11.10 12.83 -13.17
N ASN A 388 -11.38 14.04 -12.69
CA ASN A 388 -10.35 15.00 -12.30
C ASN A 388 -9.42 14.41 -11.22
N PHE A 389 -9.97 13.63 -10.29
CA PHE A 389 -9.19 12.88 -9.32
C PHE A 389 -8.30 11.82 -9.98
N ILE A 390 -8.84 10.99 -10.89
CA ILE A 390 -8.09 9.92 -11.58
C ILE A 390 -6.95 10.51 -12.42
N GLU A 391 -7.18 11.58 -13.17
CA GLU A 391 -6.14 12.24 -13.98
C GLU A 391 -5.00 12.78 -13.11
N GLN A 392 -5.34 13.42 -11.98
CA GLN A 392 -4.34 13.89 -11.03
C GLN A 392 -3.62 12.73 -10.34
N LEU A 393 -4.33 11.65 -10.02
CA LEU A 393 -3.73 10.44 -9.45
C LEU A 393 -2.73 9.81 -10.43
N ILE A 394 -3.09 9.69 -11.70
CA ILE A 394 -2.19 9.20 -12.77
C ILE A 394 -0.94 10.07 -12.86
N THR A 395 -1.11 11.39 -12.85
CA THR A 395 0.00 12.35 -12.92
C THR A 395 0.95 12.20 -11.72
N VAL A 396 0.40 12.12 -10.50
CA VAL A 396 1.17 11.95 -9.27
C VAL A 396 1.86 10.59 -9.25
N VAL A 397 1.18 9.50 -9.58
CA VAL A 397 1.75 8.15 -9.61
C VAL A 397 2.87 8.05 -10.64
N ASN A 398 2.71 8.62 -11.85
CA ASN A 398 3.80 8.70 -12.83
C ASN A 398 5.02 9.44 -12.27
N ALA A 399 4.80 10.58 -11.60
CA ALA A 399 5.88 11.33 -10.98
C ALA A 399 6.59 10.52 -9.88
N LEU A 400 5.84 9.77 -9.04
CA LEU A 400 6.41 8.91 -8.00
C LEU A 400 7.19 7.73 -8.59
N ARG A 401 6.66 7.08 -9.64
CA ARG A 401 7.31 5.93 -10.31
C ARG A 401 8.62 6.30 -11.02
N SER A 402 8.77 7.55 -11.44
CA SER A 402 10.00 8.06 -12.07
C SER A 402 11.11 8.42 -11.06
N ARG A 403 10.80 8.44 -9.76
CA ARG A 403 11.73 8.86 -8.70
C ARG A 403 12.08 7.71 -7.75
N ILE A 404 13.28 7.76 -7.19
CA ILE A 404 13.75 6.92 -6.09
C ILE A 404 13.62 7.76 -4.82
N GLN A 405 12.52 7.58 -4.10
CA GLN A 405 12.24 8.31 -2.87
C GLN A 405 11.83 7.35 -1.76
N ASP A 406 11.94 7.83 -0.52
CA ASP A 406 11.39 7.16 0.66
C ASP A 406 9.90 6.87 0.47
N PRO A 407 9.45 5.61 0.64
CA PRO A 407 8.05 5.23 0.61
C PRO A 407 7.13 6.16 1.41
N GLN A 408 7.55 6.62 2.59
CA GLN A 408 6.69 7.44 3.45
C GLN A 408 6.44 8.84 2.87
N LYS A 409 7.40 9.41 2.13
CA LYS A 409 7.21 10.66 1.38
C LYS A 409 6.17 10.50 0.28
N SER A 410 6.29 9.42 -0.49
CA SER A 410 5.35 9.10 -1.57
C SER A 410 3.92 8.95 -1.03
N ILE A 411 3.76 8.28 0.12
CA ILE A 411 2.48 8.17 0.82
C ILE A 411 1.94 9.54 1.24
N ARG A 412 2.78 10.43 1.80
CA ARG A 412 2.35 11.81 2.14
C ARG A 412 1.86 12.59 0.92
N VAL A 413 2.52 12.45 -0.24
CA VAL A 413 2.09 13.11 -1.48
C VAL A 413 0.72 12.61 -1.92
N LEU A 414 0.48 11.30 -1.87
CA LEU A 414 -0.82 10.70 -2.17
C LEU A 414 -1.89 11.12 -1.15
N ALA A 415 -1.57 11.18 0.14
CA ALA A 415 -2.50 11.64 1.17
C ALA A 415 -2.92 13.11 0.97
N ARG A 416 -2.00 13.98 0.51
CA ARG A 416 -2.33 15.36 0.12
C ARG A 416 -3.26 15.41 -1.09
N LEU A 417 -3.08 14.52 -2.07
CA LEU A 417 -4.01 14.40 -3.20
C LEU A 417 -5.41 14.00 -2.73
N LEU A 418 -5.51 12.95 -1.90
CA LEU A 418 -6.78 12.52 -1.32
C LEU A 418 -7.45 13.66 -0.53
N THR A 419 -6.67 14.43 0.23
CA THR A 419 -7.18 15.60 0.98
C THR A 419 -7.83 16.64 0.08
N ARG A 420 -7.29 16.86 -1.13
CA ARG A 420 -7.85 17.86 -2.08
C ARG A 420 -9.19 17.43 -2.65
N HIS A 421 -9.37 16.12 -2.87
CA HIS A 421 -10.59 15.56 -3.46
C HIS A 421 -11.61 15.08 -2.42
N GLN A 422 -11.24 14.97 -1.14
CA GLN A 422 -12.11 14.47 -0.09
C GLN A 422 -13.41 15.29 0.05
N ASN A 423 -13.34 16.62 -0.10
CA ASN A 423 -14.50 17.49 0.12
C ASN A 423 -15.51 17.34 -1.03
N ASN A 424 -15.05 17.08 -2.26
CA ASN A 424 -15.95 16.82 -3.39
C ASN A 424 -16.71 15.51 -3.17
N PHE A 425 -15.99 14.45 -2.78
CA PHE A 425 -16.60 13.16 -2.46
C PHE A 425 -17.57 13.27 -1.25
N TYR A 426 -17.15 13.95 -0.19
CA TYR A 426 -17.98 14.17 0.99
C TYR A 426 -19.24 14.97 0.67
N GLY A 427 -19.10 16.07 -0.07
CA GLY A 427 -20.23 16.92 -0.47
C GLY A 427 -21.23 16.16 -1.34
N TRP A 428 -20.75 15.30 -2.24
CA TRP A 428 -21.60 14.40 -3.01
C TRP A 428 -22.36 13.40 -2.12
N LEU A 429 -21.66 12.77 -1.16
CA LEU A 429 -22.29 11.84 -0.21
C LEU A 429 -23.34 12.54 0.68
N HIS A 430 -23.05 13.76 1.14
CA HIS A 430 -23.98 14.60 1.90
C HIS A 430 -25.23 14.97 1.07
N GLN A 431 -25.07 15.36 -0.19
CA GLN A 431 -26.19 15.67 -1.08
C GLN A 431 -27.12 14.47 -1.26
N ILE A 432 -26.56 13.27 -1.43
CA ILE A 432 -27.37 12.05 -1.52
C ILE A 432 -28.09 11.79 -0.19
N HIS A 433 -27.36 11.86 0.92
CA HIS A 433 -27.93 11.53 2.22
C HIS A 433 -29.01 12.50 2.71
N THR A 434 -28.93 13.76 2.29
CA THR A 434 -29.98 14.75 2.59
C THR A 434 -31.24 14.54 1.76
N HIS A 435 -31.14 13.89 0.60
CA HIS A 435 -32.25 13.73 -0.35
C HIS A 435 -32.87 12.32 -0.31
N ASP A 436 -32.12 11.31 0.12
CA ASP A 436 -32.55 9.91 0.14
C ASP A 436 -32.09 9.16 1.40
N SER A 437 -32.87 8.18 1.83
CA SER A 437 -32.58 7.30 2.96
C SER A 437 -31.58 6.18 2.61
N ILE A 438 -31.11 6.07 1.36
CA ILE A 438 -30.25 4.98 0.93
C ILE A 438 -28.96 4.82 1.75
N VAL A 439 -28.34 5.93 2.18
CA VAL A 439 -27.13 5.88 3.03
C VAL A 439 -27.50 5.40 4.44
N GLU A 440 -28.68 5.76 4.92
CA GLU A 440 -29.26 5.31 6.20
C GLU A 440 -29.55 3.80 6.16
N GLU A 441 -30.23 3.33 5.11
CA GLU A 441 -30.50 1.90 4.84
C GLU A 441 -29.20 1.10 4.76
N PHE A 442 -28.18 1.63 4.08
CA PHE A 442 -26.87 1.01 3.98
C PHE A 442 -26.15 0.92 5.33
N PHE A 443 -26.19 1.98 6.14
CA PHE A 443 -25.61 1.96 7.49
C PHE A 443 -26.36 1.06 8.45
N GLU A 444 -27.68 0.93 8.30
CA GLU A 444 -28.46 -0.02 9.08
C GLU A 444 -28.10 -1.48 8.72
N TRP A 445 -27.94 -1.77 7.43
CA TRP A 445 -27.42 -3.05 6.95
C TRP A 445 -26.00 -3.31 7.49
N LEU A 446 -25.11 -2.32 7.42
CA LEU A 446 -23.74 -2.44 7.90
C LEU A 446 -23.71 -2.68 9.42
N SER A 447 -24.59 -2.03 10.19
CA SER A 447 -24.75 -2.25 11.62
C SER A 447 -25.15 -3.70 11.93
N ARG A 448 -26.10 -4.26 11.19
CA ARG A 448 -26.48 -5.68 11.32
C ARG A 448 -25.31 -6.61 11.00
N ALA A 449 -24.52 -6.30 9.97
CA ALA A 449 -23.34 -7.07 9.62
C ALA A 449 -22.25 -7.01 10.71
N ILE A 450 -22.03 -5.83 11.31
CA ILE A 450 -21.07 -5.67 12.42
C ILE A 450 -21.54 -6.43 13.66
N ASN A 451 -22.82 -6.34 14.02
CA ASN A 451 -23.39 -7.08 15.15
C ASN A 451 -23.27 -8.60 14.93
N PHE A 452 -23.55 -9.08 13.72
CA PHE A 452 -23.34 -10.47 13.35
C PHE A 452 -21.87 -10.90 13.51
N LEU A 453 -20.90 -10.09 13.04
CA LEU A 453 -19.47 -10.38 13.19
C LEU A 453 -19.01 -10.34 14.66
N LYS A 454 -19.67 -9.54 15.51
CA LYS A 454 -19.36 -9.41 16.93
C LYS A 454 -19.90 -10.59 17.75
N GLU A 455 -21.17 -10.93 17.56
CA GLU A 455 -21.83 -12.03 18.27
C GLU A 455 -21.35 -13.39 17.72
N GLY A 456 -20.99 -13.44 16.44
CA GLY A 456 -20.45 -14.63 15.80
C GLY A 456 -21.51 -15.71 15.60
N LEU A 457 -21.14 -16.96 15.88
CA LEU A 457 -22.05 -18.11 15.83
C LEU A 457 -22.92 -18.16 17.09
N LEU A 458 -24.15 -18.68 16.96
CA LEU A 458 -25.09 -18.83 18.08
C LEU A 458 -24.53 -19.73 19.20
N GLU A 459 -23.75 -20.76 18.85
CA GLU A 459 -23.02 -21.60 19.81
C GLU A 459 -21.51 -21.30 19.75
N PRO A 460 -20.85 -21.05 20.90
CA PRO A 460 -19.41 -20.84 20.94
C PRO A 460 -18.69 -22.16 20.63
N ILE A 461 -17.71 -22.11 19.74
CA ILE A 461 -16.83 -23.25 19.48
C ILE A 461 -15.80 -23.35 20.61
N LEU A 462 -15.84 -24.46 21.34
CA LEU A 462 -14.90 -24.70 22.44
C LEU A 462 -13.52 -25.06 21.88
N VAL A 463 -12.48 -24.39 22.38
CA VAL A 463 -11.08 -24.63 22.00
C VAL A 463 -10.68 -26.10 22.24
N SER A 464 -11.24 -26.73 23.26
CA SER A 464 -11.03 -28.15 23.56
C SER A 464 -11.54 -29.10 22.48
N GLU A 465 -12.48 -28.69 21.62
CA GLU A 465 -12.94 -29.48 20.48
C GLU A 465 -12.00 -29.36 19.26
N ILE A 466 -11.14 -28.33 19.24
CA ILE A 466 -10.25 -28.01 18.11
C ILE A 466 -8.84 -28.58 18.35
N ILE A 467 -8.37 -28.63 19.59
CA ILE A 467 -7.00 -29.03 19.93
C ILE A 467 -6.89 -30.56 20.12
N PRO A 468 -6.00 -31.26 19.39
CA PRO A 468 -5.75 -32.68 19.60
C PRO A 468 -5.05 -32.94 20.94
N SER A 469 -5.40 -34.06 21.59
CA SER A 469 -4.80 -34.45 22.87
C SER A 469 -3.38 -34.99 22.67
N GLY A 470 -2.37 -34.18 22.98
CA GLY A 470 -0.95 -34.62 22.99
C GLY A 470 0.05 -33.66 22.35
N GLU A 471 -0.39 -32.65 21.59
CA GLU A 471 0.48 -31.70 20.87
C GLU A 471 0.50 -30.30 21.49
N LEU A 472 0.03 -30.14 22.73
CA LEU A 472 -0.14 -28.83 23.39
C LEU A 472 1.15 -28.01 23.48
N ASP A 473 2.29 -28.65 23.78
CA ASP A 473 3.57 -27.95 23.93
C ASP A 473 4.06 -27.39 22.57
N GLN A 474 4.03 -28.20 21.51
CA GLN A 474 4.42 -27.78 20.16
C GLN A 474 3.48 -26.71 19.60
N LEU A 475 2.19 -26.84 19.88
CA LEU A 475 1.18 -25.87 19.45
C LEU A 475 1.30 -24.55 20.21
N SER A 476 1.77 -24.59 21.48
CA SER A 476 2.08 -23.39 22.25
C SER A 476 3.31 -22.66 21.72
N GLU A 477 4.37 -23.38 21.35
CA GLU A 477 5.56 -22.80 20.71
C GLU A 477 5.20 -22.13 19.37
N GLU A 478 4.42 -22.80 18.51
CA GLU A 478 3.95 -22.23 17.25
C GLU A 478 3.05 -21.00 17.47
N LEU A 479 2.21 -21.01 18.51
CA LEU A 479 1.37 -19.86 18.86
C LEU A 479 2.21 -18.68 19.35
N ASP A 480 3.26 -18.93 20.15
CA ASP A 480 4.18 -17.90 20.62
C ASP A 480 4.95 -17.27 19.44
N GLU A 481 5.38 -18.07 18.46
CA GLU A 481 5.98 -17.55 17.22
C GLU A 481 5.02 -16.66 16.42
N ILE A 482 3.74 -17.02 16.34
CA ILE A 482 2.71 -16.19 15.70
C ILE A 482 2.53 -14.87 16.46
N VAL A 483 2.51 -14.92 17.80
CA VAL A 483 2.39 -13.73 18.65
C VAL A 483 3.58 -12.81 18.43
N GLU A 484 4.81 -13.33 18.48
CA GLU A 484 6.03 -12.56 18.21
C GLU A 484 6.02 -11.93 16.81
N TRP A 485 5.59 -12.68 15.79
CA TRP A 485 5.46 -12.17 14.44
C TRP A 485 4.42 -11.04 14.33
N GLU A 486 3.24 -11.21 14.94
CA GLU A 486 2.20 -10.19 14.97
C GLU A 486 2.63 -8.94 15.76
N GLU A 487 3.36 -9.10 16.86
CA GLU A 487 3.94 -7.99 17.61
C GLU A 487 4.98 -7.23 16.78
N ALA A 488 5.91 -7.94 16.13
CA ALA A 488 6.91 -7.34 15.26
C ALA A 488 6.27 -6.60 14.07
N LYS A 489 5.21 -7.18 13.49
CA LYS A 489 4.41 -6.58 12.41
C LYS A 489 3.70 -5.33 12.88
N ARG A 490 3.01 -5.35 14.02
CA ARG A 490 2.32 -4.17 14.59
C ARG A 490 3.30 -3.07 14.96
N LYS A 491 4.43 -3.41 15.60
CA LYS A 491 5.51 -2.47 15.92
C LYS A 491 6.01 -1.78 14.66
N ARG A 492 6.25 -2.54 13.59
CA ARG A 492 6.69 -1.98 12.31
C ARG A 492 5.65 -1.07 11.67
N GLN A 493 4.38 -1.48 11.66
CA GLN A 493 3.28 -0.63 11.18
C GLN A 493 3.20 0.67 11.97
N TYR A 494 3.39 0.62 13.28
CA TYR A 494 3.42 1.81 14.14
C TYR A 494 4.64 2.70 13.86
N GLU A 495 5.82 2.12 13.67
CA GLU A 495 7.02 2.87 13.26
C GLU A 495 6.82 3.58 11.92
N GLN A 496 6.20 2.90 10.94
CA GLN A 496 5.87 3.49 9.64
C GLN A 496 4.85 4.62 9.81
N LEU A 497 3.82 4.44 10.63
CA LEU A 497 2.85 5.48 10.97
C LEU A 497 3.55 6.72 11.54
N CYS A 498 4.46 6.54 12.50
CA CYS A 498 5.26 7.62 13.08
C CYS A 498 6.08 8.37 12.02
N ARG A 499 6.69 7.65 11.08
CA ARG A 499 7.42 8.25 9.95
C ARG A 499 6.51 9.03 9.01
N ARG A 500 5.25 8.63 8.81
CA ARG A 500 4.29 9.38 7.97
C ARG A 500 3.98 10.74 8.56
N TYR A 501 3.75 10.81 9.87
CA TYR A 501 3.46 12.06 10.56
C TYR A 501 4.70 12.89 10.87
N SER A 502 5.89 12.31 10.77
CA SER A 502 7.12 13.08 10.72
C SER A 502 7.12 13.94 9.45
N ALA A 503 7.48 15.21 9.56
CA ALA A 503 7.56 16.12 8.40
C ALA A 503 8.66 15.66 7.41
N ASP A 504 8.91 16.37 6.31
CA ASP A 504 10.09 16.10 5.48
C ASP A 504 11.37 16.47 6.28
N VAL A 505 11.93 15.46 6.96
CA VAL A 505 13.06 15.59 7.88
C VAL A 505 14.41 15.55 7.14
N ASP A 506 14.42 15.07 5.89
CA ASP A 506 15.63 14.76 5.12
C ASP A 506 16.37 15.98 4.59
N GLY A 507 15.81 17.20 4.68
CA GLY A 507 16.39 18.41 4.10
C GLY A 507 17.82 18.70 4.58
N ASP A 508 18.18 18.22 5.78
CA ASP A 508 19.42 18.52 6.48
C ASP A 508 20.36 17.29 6.64
N ASP A 509 20.02 16.12 6.10
CA ASP A 509 20.91 14.95 6.09
C ASP A 509 22.07 15.13 5.09
N PRO A 510 23.11 14.29 5.04
CA PRO A 510 23.98 14.27 3.86
C PRO A 510 23.15 13.94 2.60
N VAL A 511 23.59 14.42 1.43
CA VAL A 511 23.08 13.89 0.15
C VAL A 511 23.64 12.48 0.05
N ILE A 512 22.87 11.49 0.49
CA ILE A 512 23.25 10.10 0.32
C ILE A 512 23.07 9.80 -1.17
N VAL A 513 24.19 9.75 -1.90
CA VAL A 513 24.20 9.13 -3.22
C VAL A 513 24.06 7.64 -2.96
N GLU A 514 22.83 7.15 -2.92
CA GLU A 514 22.57 5.73 -2.80
C GLU A 514 23.15 5.06 -4.05
N GLY A 515 24.19 4.27 -3.87
CA GLY A 515 24.96 3.66 -4.94
C GLY A 515 25.99 2.68 -4.40
N ASP A 516 26.72 2.00 -5.28
CA ASP A 516 27.75 1.02 -4.91
C ASP A 516 29.04 1.65 -4.37
N GLY A 517 29.08 2.98 -4.21
CA GLY A 517 30.29 3.72 -3.82
C GLY A 517 31.29 3.92 -4.96
N PHE A 518 31.04 3.35 -6.15
CA PHE A 518 31.89 3.45 -7.35
C PHE A 518 31.24 4.23 -8.49
N GLY A 519 30.25 5.07 -8.17
CA GLY A 519 29.57 5.94 -9.12
C GLY A 519 28.38 5.31 -9.83
N ARG A 520 27.95 4.10 -9.47
CA ARG A 520 26.67 3.55 -9.94
C ARG A 520 25.59 3.82 -8.89
N SER A 521 24.62 4.65 -9.22
CA SER A 521 23.45 4.92 -8.39
C SER A 521 22.58 3.66 -8.24
N LYS A 522 21.86 3.59 -7.12
CA LYS A 522 20.94 2.51 -6.79
C LYS A 522 19.73 2.60 -7.72
N VAL A 523 19.58 1.60 -8.57
CA VAL A 523 18.48 1.51 -9.54
C VAL A 523 17.19 1.01 -8.89
N GLU A 524 17.32 0.29 -7.77
CA GLU A 524 16.23 -0.39 -7.10
C GLU A 524 15.46 0.55 -6.15
N PRO A 525 14.12 0.46 -6.10
CA PRO A 525 13.33 1.20 -5.13
C PRO A 525 13.71 0.79 -3.70
N LEU A 526 13.64 1.73 -2.74
CA LEU A 526 13.67 1.35 -1.32
C LEU A 526 12.43 0.49 -1.03
N VAL A 527 12.67 -0.76 -0.67
CA VAL A 527 11.62 -1.66 -0.19
C VAL A 527 11.86 -1.91 1.29
N ASP A 528 10.85 -1.60 2.11
CA ASP A 528 10.85 -2.01 3.51
C ASP A 528 10.67 -3.53 3.60
N LEU A 529 11.67 -4.24 4.13
CA LEU A 529 11.63 -5.70 4.30
C LEU A 529 10.52 -6.13 5.27
N LYS A 530 9.35 -6.59 4.82
CA LYS A 530 8.29 -7.07 5.73
C LYS A 530 8.75 -8.28 6.58
N PRO A 531 8.35 -8.40 7.86
CA PRO A 531 8.63 -9.60 8.64
C PRO A 531 7.99 -10.81 7.96
N LEU A 532 8.76 -11.90 7.83
CA LEU A 532 8.28 -13.15 7.24
C LEU A 532 7.31 -13.84 8.22
N PRO A 533 6.17 -14.37 7.75
CA PRO A 533 5.29 -15.16 8.61
C PRO A 533 6.00 -16.45 9.07
N PRO A 534 5.70 -16.95 10.30
CA PRO A 534 6.21 -18.23 10.77
C PRO A 534 5.64 -19.38 9.92
N GLN A 535 6.31 -20.53 9.97
CA GLN A 535 5.82 -21.76 9.35
C GLN A 535 4.76 -22.39 10.26
N LEU A 536 3.65 -22.83 9.68
CA LEU A 536 2.50 -23.34 10.44
C LEU A 536 2.33 -24.85 10.23
N ASP A 537 3.03 -25.65 11.02
CA ASP A 537 3.11 -27.10 10.84
C ASP A 537 2.06 -27.85 11.67
N HIS A 538 1.85 -27.48 12.95
CA HIS A 538 0.91 -28.16 13.85
C HIS A 538 -0.48 -27.55 13.81
N LEU A 539 -0.59 -26.23 13.66
CA LEU A 539 -1.88 -25.54 13.58
C LEU A 539 -2.67 -25.94 12.31
N ALA A 540 -1.96 -26.35 11.26
CA ALA A 540 -2.56 -26.93 10.06
C ALA A 540 -3.34 -28.22 10.33
N ASN A 541 -2.93 -29.03 11.33
CA ASN A 541 -3.61 -30.28 11.70
C ASN A 541 -4.93 -30.01 12.43
N CYS A 542 -5.04 -28.89 13.13
CA CYS A 542 -6.26 -28.47 13.83
C CYS A 542 -7.37 -28.01 12.87
N LEU A 543 -7.04 -27.73 11.61
CA LEU A 543 -7.98 -27.15 10.65
C LEU A 543 -9.14 -28.09 10.31
N ASP A 544 -8.90 -29.41 10.27
CA ASP A 544 -9.96 -30.39 10.01
C ASP A 544 -10.89 -30.55 11.22
N LEU A 545 -10.34 -30.51 12.44
CA LEU A 545 -11.11 -30.51 13.69
C LEU A 545 -11.96 -29.23 13.80
N PHE A 546 -11.37 -28.07 13.48
CA PHE A 546 -12.07 -26.79 13.42
C PHE A 546 -13.24 -26.81 12.41
N ARG A 547 -13.00 -27.33 11.21
CA ARG A 547 -14.06 -27.49 10.20
C ARG A 547 -15.17 -28.43 10.67
N ALA A 548 -14.83 -29.51 11.36
CA ALA A 548 -15.82 -30.43 11.93
C ALA A 548 -16.65 -29.75 13.03
N ALA A 549 -16.02 -28.96 13.90
CA ALA A 549 -16.69 -28.20 14.95
C ALA A 549 -17.64 -27.13 14.37
N ILE A 550 -17.21 -26.38 13.35
CA ILE A 550 -18.08 -25.42 12.64
C ILE A 550 -19.28 -26.14 12.01
N ARG A 551 -19.07 -27.28 11.34
CA ARG A 551 -20.19 -28.02 10.72
C ARG A 551 -21.20 -28.46 11.76
N LYS A 552 -20.75 -28.91 12.93
CA LYS A 552 -21.60 -29.30 14.05
C LYS A 552 -22.40 -28.12 14.60
N SER A 553 -21.79 -26.93 14.73
CA SER A 553 -22.47 -25.72 15.22
C SER A 553 -23.43 -25.11 14.19
N LEU A 554 -23.20 -25.30 12.88
CA LEU A 554 -24.10 -24.81 11.83
C LEU A 554 -25.30 -25.74 11.54
N LEU A 555 -25.22 -27.01 11.95
CA LEU A 555 -26.29 -28.01 11.78
C LEU A 555 -27.28 -28.06 12.96
N ARG A 556 -26.97 -27.35 14.05
CA ARG A 556 -27.83 -27.17 15.22
C ARG A 556 -28.47 -25.79 15.15
#